data_AF-A0AAN0N2S7-F1
#
_entry.id   AF-A0AAN0N2S7-F1
#
_cell.length_a   1.000
_cell.length_b   1.000
_cell.length_c   1.000
_cell.angle_alpha   90.00
_cell.angle_beta   90.00
_cell.angle_gamma   90.00
#
_symmetry.space_group_name_H-M   'P 1'
#
loop_
_entity.id
_entity.type
_entity.pdbx_description
1 polymer ?
#
loop_
_entity_poly.entity_id
_entity_poly.type
_entity_poly.pdbx_seq_one_letter_code
_entity_poly.pdbx_strand_id
1 'polypeptide(L)'
;MQYGDKVREHPERIPPAEVAAEAEKGLKLRAQFRRGGTTAGIARARDLKNRKPLSDKTVRKMVSYFHRHKADKRAENFGDEENPSTGYIAWLLWGGDPGRKWAEEHKKAIERAKQDARMRRFKRSREEIPPNP
;
A
#
# COMPACT_ATOMS: atom_id res chain seq x y z
N MET A 1 -23.08 -20.86 8.60
CA MET A 1 -22.37 -19.96 7.66
C MET A 1 -21.07 -19.51 8.33
N GLN A 2 -19.92 -20.03 7.91
CA GLN A 2 -18.62 -19.61 8.41
C GLN A 2 -17.92 -18.82 7.30
N TYR A 3 -17.86 -17.49 7.40
CA TYR A 3 -16.87 -16.67 6.70
C TYR A 3 -16.70 -15.35 7.45
N GLY A 4 -15.93 -15.42 8.52
CA GLY A 4 -15.42 -14.27 9.23
C GLY A 4 -13.97 -14.58 9.53
N ASP A 5 -13.11 -14.42 8.53
CA ASP A 5 -11.67 -14.29 8.74
C ASP A 5 -11.49 -13.15 9.74
N LYS A 6 -11.40 -13.50 11.02
CA LYS A 6 -11.05 -12.59 12.10
C LYS A 6 -9.86 -11.81 11.59
N VAL A 7 -10.03 -10.50 11.46
CA VAL A 7 -8.94 -9.58 11.15
C VAL A 7 -7.92 -9.78 12.26
N ARG A 8 -6.96 -10.68 12.05
CA ARG A 8 -5.77 -10.73 12.88
C ARG A 8 -5.21 -9.33 12.79
N GLU A 9 -5.19 -8.61 13.90
CA GLU A 9 -4.59 -7.29 13.98
C GLU A 9 -3.10 -7.48 13.70
N HIS A 10 -2.74 -7.33 12.43
CA HIS A 10 -1.36 -7.24 12.00
C HIS A 10 -1.00 -5.75 12.08
N PRO A 11 -0.26 -5.29 13.10
CA PRO A 11 0.13 -3.87 13.23
C PRO A 11 0.87 -3.36 11.98
N GLU A 12 1.47 -4.30 11.27
CA GLU A 12 2.08 -4.18 9.96
C GLU A 12 1.17 -3.55 8.88
N ARG A 13 -0.17 -3.68 9.00
CA ARG A 13 -1.17 -3.17 8.05
C ARG A 13 -1.56 -1.72 8.26
N ILE A 14 -1.09 -1.11 9.34
CA ILE A 14 -1.37 0.28 9.69
C ILE A 14 -0.30 1.16 9.02
N PRO A 15 -0.69 2.16 8.22
CA PRO A 15 0.24 3.11 7.64
C PRO A 15 1.05 3.84 8.73
N PRO A 16 2.38 3.96 8.58
CA PRO A 16 3.22 4.78 9.45
C PRO A 16 2.82 6.26 9.44
N ALA A 17 3.25 7.00 10.46
CA ALA A 17 2.96 8.44 10.58
C ALA A 17 3.44 9.25 9.36
N GLU A 18 4.61 8.91 8.82
CA GLU A 18 5.17 9.55 7.62
C GLU A 18 4.25 9.38 6.40
N VAL A 19 3.69 8.17 6.20
CA VAL A 19 2.75 7.90 5.10
C VAL A 19 1.46 8.72 5.27
N ALA A 20 0.98 8.83 6.50
CA ALA A 20 -0.20 9.62 6.82
C ALA A 20 0.03 11.12 6.56
N ALA A 21 1.21 11.65 6.92
CA ALA A 21 1.59 13.04 6.69
C ALA A 21 1.65 13.39 5.20
N GLU A 22 2.25 12.53 4.38
CA GLU A 22 2.30 12.72 2.92
C GLU A 22 0.91 12.68 2.29
N ALA A 23 0.06 11.74 2.73
CA ALA A 23 -1.32 11.67 2.27
C ALA A 23 -2.14 12.91 2.64
N GLU A 24 -1.92 13.46 3.84
CA GLU A 24 -2.53 14.71 4.27
C GLU A 24 -2.04 15.90 3.43
N LYS A 25 -0.72 16.00 3.19
CA LYS A 25 -0.13 17.02 2.31
C LYS A 25 -0.74 16.94 0.90
N GLY A 26 -0.84 15.74 0.33
CA GLY A 26 -1.46 15.53 -0.99
C GLY A 26 -2.92 15.99 -1.05
N LEU A 27 -3.69 15.78 0.03
CA LEU A 27 -5.07 16.27 0.13
C LEU A 27 -5.13 17.80 0.21
N LYS A 28 -4.23 18.44 0.96
CA LYS A 28 -4.12 19.91 1.06
C LYS A 28 -3.80 20.52 -0.29
N LEU A 29 -2.75 20.04 -0.96
CA LEU A 29 -2.37 20.52 -2.30
C LEU A 29 -3.49 20.30 -3.31
N ARG A 30 -4.18 19.15 -3.27
CA ARG A 30 -5.32 18.92 -4.14
C ARG A 30 -6.47 19.90 -3.88
N ALA A 31 -6.73 20.25 -2.62
CA ALA A 31 -7.77 21.22 -2.28
C ALA A 31 -7.43 22.61 -2.82
N GLN A 32 -6.17 23.02 -2.73
CA GLN A 32 -5.67 24.31 -3.21
C GLN A 32 -5.64 24.39 -4.75
N PHE A 33 -5.00 23.44 -5.42
CA PHE A 33 -4.75 23.49 -6.87
C PHE A 33 -5.83 22.81 -7.71
N ARG A 34 -6.78 22.11 -7.08
CA ARG A 34 -7.92 21.41 -7.72
C ARG A 34 -7.54 20.43 -8.83
N ARG A 35 -6.29 19.96 -8.86
CA ARG A 35 -5.74 18.96 -9.80
C ARG A 35 -5.04 17.83 -9.05
N GLY A 36 -4.72 16.75 -9.77
CA GLY A 36 -4.00 15.60 -9.20
C GLY A 36 -4.92 14.51 -8.64
N GLY A 37 -4.64 13.28 -9.04
CA GLY A 37 -5.31 12.07 -8.55
C GLY A 37 -6.74 11.86 -9.03
N THR A 38 -7.19 10.61 -8.97
CA THR A 38 -8.59 10.22 -9.22
C THR A 38 -9.36 10.05 -7.90
N THR A 39 -10.67 9.83 -7.96
CA THR A 39 -11.50 9.51 -6.79
C THR A 39 -10.90 8.36 -5.94
N ALA A 40 -10.29 7.37 -6.60
CA ALA A 40 -9.59 6.28 -5.91
C ALA A 40 -8.36 6.76 -5.13
N GLY A 41 -7.58 7.70 -5.68
CA GLY A 41 -6.45 8.31 -4.99
C GLY A 41 -6.89 9.15 -3.79
N ILE A 42 -7.97 9.93 -3.93
CA ILE A 42 -8.53 10.73 -2.83
C ILE A 42 -9.02 9.84 -1.69
N ALA A 43 -9.77 8.78 -2.03
CA ALA A 43 -10.24 7.81 -1.05
C ALA A 43 -9.07 7.15 -0.32
N ARG A 44 -8.03 6.76 -1.07
CA ARG A 44 -6.80 6.20 -0.49
C ARG A 44 -6.13 7.17 0.46
N ALA A 45 -5.95 8.42 0.07
CA ALA A 45 -5.33 9.44 0.92
C ALA A 45 -6.11 9.63 2.24
N ARG A 46 -7.44 9.57 2.19
CA ARG A 46 -8.29 9.62 3.40
C ARG A 46 -8.11 8.41 4.30
N ASP A 47 -7.94 7.22 3.75
CA ASP A 47 -7.67 6.03 4.57
C ASP A 47 -6.26 6.08 5.17
N LEU A 48 -5.27 6.54 4.41
CA LEU A 48 -3.87 6.68 4.84
C LEU A 48 -3.71 7.73 5.94
N LYS A 49 -4.26 8.94 5.77
CA LYS A 49 -4.14 10.01 6.78
C LYS A 49 -4.75 9.61 8.14
N ASN A 50 -5.82 8.82 8.09
CA ASN A 50 -6.52 8.34 9.28
C ASN A 50 -5.89 7.05 9.83
N ARG A 51 -4.76 6.61 9.26
CA ARG A 51 -4.01 5.40 9.64
C ARG A 51 -4.90 4.17 9.74
N LYS A 52 -5.88 4.05 8.82
CA LYS A 52 -6.75 2.88 8.79
C LYS A 52 -5.96 1.65 8.37
N PRO A 53 -6.21 0.48 8.98
CA PRO A 53 -5.63 -0.78 8.52
C PRO A 53 -5.98 -1.04 7.06
N LEU A 54 -4.98 -1.36 6.24
CA LEU A 54 -5.16 -1.66 4.83
C LEU A 54 -5.10 -3.17 4.56
N SER A 55 -5.95 -3.66 3.66
CA SER A 55 -5.91 -5.05 3.24
C SER A 55 -4.72 -5.36 2.32
N ASP A 56 -4.29 -6.61 2.26
CA ASP A 56 -3.22 -7.08 1.36
C ASP A 56 -3.49 -6.69 -0.12
N LYS A 57 -4.76 -6.75 -0.56
CA LYS A 57 -5.18 -6.34 -1.91
C LYS A 57 -4.94 -4.85 -2.12
N THR A 58 -5.27 -4.05 -1.12
CA THR A 58 -5.11 -2.61 -1.10
C THR A 58 -3.64 -2.20 -1.13
N VAL A 59 -2.76 -2.92 -0.41
CA VAL A 59 -1.30 -2.72 -0.44
C VAL A 59 -0.70 -3.09 -1.80
N ARG A 60 -1.08 -4.24 -2.38
CA ARG A 60 -0.64 -4.61 -3.75
C ARG A 60 -1.01 -3.54 -4.79
N LYS A 61 -2.20 -2.95 -4.68
CA LYS A 61 -2.62 -1.83 -5.54
C LYS A 61 -1.71 -0.60 -5.38
N MET A 62 -1.22 -0.31 -4.17
CA MET A 62 -0.26 0.80 -3.95
C MET A 62 1.05 0.52 -4.67
N VAL A 63 1.61 -0.68 -4.51
CA VAL A 63 2.84 -1.06 -5.22
C VAL A 63 2.68 -0.92 -6.74
N SER A 64 1.59 -1.45 -7.30
CA SER A 64 1.30 -1.30 -8.73
C SER A 64 1.09 0.15 -9.17
N TYR A 65 0.55 1.00 -8.30
CA TYR A 65 0.43 2.43 -8.58
C TYR A 65 1.82 3.07 -8.68
N PHE A 66 2.66 2.93 -7.65
CA PHE A 66 3.98 3.56 -7.60
C PHE A 66 4.91 3.07 -8.70
N HIS A 67 4.84 1.79 -9.08
CA HIS A 67 5.62 1.27 -10.21
C HIS A 67 5.25 1.95 -11.53
N ARG A 68 3.95 2.14 -11.80
CA ARG A 68 3.48 2.77 -13.06
C ARG A 68 3.76 4.26 -13.11
N HIS A 69 3.74 4.94 -11.96
CA HIS A 69 3.87 6.40 -11.87
C HIS A 69 5.27 6.84 -11.45
N LYS A 70 6.27 5.94 -11.49
CA LYS A 70 7.67 6.30 -11.21
C LYS A 70 8.20 7.35 -12.19
N ALA A 71 7.74 7.31 -13.44
CA ALA A 71 8.13 8.27 -14.47
C ALA A 71 7.61 9.69 -14.19
N ASP A 72 6.50 9.82 -13.45
CA ASP A 72 5.91 11.12 -13.07
C ASP A 72 6.89 11.98 -12.27
N LYS A 73 7.85 11.35 -11.57
CA LYS A 73 8.93 12.07 -10.84
C LYS A 73 9.84 12.89 -11.75
N ARG A 74 9.77 12.69 -13.07
CA ARG A 74 10.55 13.45 -14.07
C ARG A 74 9.78 14.65 -14.64
N ALA A 75 8.51 14.82 -14.27
CA ALA A 75 7.72 15.95 -14.72
C ALA A 75 8.27 17.27 -14.15
N GLU A 76 8.11 18.34 -14.92
CA GLU A 76 8.35 19.70 -14.45
C GLU A 76 7.52 19.97 -13.19
N ASN A 77 8.11 20.65 -12.22
CA ASN A 77 7.50 21.00 -10.92
C ASN A 77 7.07 19.78 -10.07
N PHE A 78 7.69 18.60 -10.29
CA PHE A 78 7.54 17.50 -9.33
C PHE A 78 8.25 17.86 -8.02
N GLY A 79 7.49 17.96 -6.92
CA GLY A 79 8.03 18.36 -5.62
C GLY A 79 7.97 19.86 -5.34
N ASP A 80 7.53 20.67 -6.29
CA ASP A 80 7.26 22.10 -6.09
C ASP A 80 6.02 22.26 -5.19
N GLU A 81 6.13 23.03 -4.11
CA GLU A 81 5.01 23.28 -3.19
C GLU A 81 4.13 24.46 -3.61
N GLU A 82 4.67 25.39 -4.39
CA GLU A 82 3.97 26.58 -4.88
C GLU A 82 3.23 26.31 -6.19
N ASN A 83 3.75 25.41 -7.03
CA ASN A 83 3.12 24.99 -8.29
C ASN A 83 3.28 23.47 -8.56
N PRO A 84 2.78 22.59 -7.66
CA PRO A 84 2.99 21.15 -7.75
C PRO A 84 2.42 20.53 -9.02
N SER A 85 3.19 19.68 -9.68
CA SER A 85 2.68 18.91 -10.82
C SER A 85 1.51 17.99 -10.42
N THR A 86 0.62 17.70 -11.37
CA THR A 86 -0.49 16.75 -11.19
C THR A 86 0.01 15.37 -10.71
N GLY A 87 1.16 14.94 -11.22
CA GLY A 87 1.85 13.71 -10.84
C GLY A 87 2.34 13.74 -9.39
N TYR A 88 2.90 14.86 -8.93
CA TYR A 88 3.33 15.01 -7.54
C TYR A 88 2.14 14.97 -6.56
N ILE A 89 1.07 15.70 -6.84
CA ILE A 89 -0.14 15.65 -6.01
C ILE A 89 -0.69 14.21 -5.96
N ALA A 90 -0.78 13.54 -7.11
CA ALA A 90 -1.24 12.16 -7.16
C ALA A 90 -0.32 11.22 -6.36
N TRP A 91 1.00 11.39 -6.48
CA TRP A 91 2.00 10.62 -5.73
C TRP A 91 1.81 10.76 -4.22
N LEU A 92 1.58 11.98 -3.74
CA LEU A 92 1.32 12.27 -2.33
C LEU A 92 0.00 11.67 -1.84
N LEU A 93 -1.07 11.69 -2.64
CA LEU A 93 -2.34 11.05 -2.28
C LEU A 93 -2.21 9.53 -2.04
N TRP A 94 -1.20 8.90 -2.62
CA TRP A 94 -0.89 7.48 -2.37
C TRP A 94 0.12 7.26 -1.23
N GLY A 95 0.55 8.33 -0.56
CA GLY A 95 1.43 8.28 0.61
C GLY A 95 2.89 8.64 0.35
N GLY A 96 3.21 9.18 -0.84
CA GLY A 96 4.55 9.65 -1.14
C GLY A 96 5.61 8.55 -1.21
N ASP A 97 6.89 8.94 -1.16
CA ASP A 97 8.01 8.00 -1.09
C ASP A 97 7.96 7.09 0.16
N PRO A 98 7.57 7.58 1.36
CA PRO A 98 7.32 6.72 2.52
C PRO A 98 6.27 5.64 2.25
N GLY A 99 5.16 6.01 1.62
CA GLY A 99 4.06 5.10 1.27
C GLY A 99 4.49 4.04 0.26
N ARG A 100 5.35 4.40 -0.69
CA ARG A 100 5.95 3.45 -1.63
C ARG A 100 6.82 2.43 -0.91
N LYS A 101 7.77 2.90 -0.09
CA LYS A 101 8.68 2.03 0.67
C LYS A 101 7.91 1.08 1.57
N TRP A 102 6.98 1.62 2.35
CA TRP A 102 6.12 0.83 3.23
C TRP A 102 5.32 -0.24 2.46
N ALA A 103 4.69 0.14 1.35
CA ALA A 103 3.90 -0.82 0.56
C ALA A 103 4.76 -1.94 -0.06
N GLU A 104 5.97 -1.62 -0.52
CA GLU A 104 6.93 -2.59 -1.06
C GLU A 104 7.41 -3.58 0.02
N GLU A 105 7.77 -3.09 1.20
CA GLU A 105 8.17 -3.91 2.36
C GLU A 105 7.02 -4.81 2.81
N HIS A 106 5.83 -4.25 2.93
CA HIS A 106 4.65 -4.98 3.38
C HIS A 106 4.23 -6.06 2.37
N LYS A 107 4.35 -5.78 1.06
CA LYS A 107 4.17 -6.80 0.02
C LYS A 107 5.15 -7.96 0.19
N LYS A 108 6.43 -7.69 0.47
CA LYS A 108 7.43 -8.76 0.71
C LYS A 108 7.06 -9.62 1.92
N ALA A 109 6.61 -9.00 3.02
CA ALA A 109 6.16 -9.72 4.20
C ALA A 109 4.97 -10.65 3.88
N ILE A 110 3.97 -10.16 3.13
CA ILE A 110 2.81 -10.97 2.70
C ILE A 110 3.25 -12.17 1.86
N GLU A 111 4.16 -11.98 0.89
CA GLU A 111 4.61 -13.09 0.05
C GLU A 111 5.43 -14.12 0.83
N ARG A 112 6.28 -13.67 1.78
CA ARG A 112 7.00 -14.57 2.70
C ARG A 112 6.05 -15.40 3.55
N ALA A 113 5.05 -14.77 4.17
CA ALA A 113 4.06 -15.46 4.98
C ALA A 113 3.26 -16.50 4.17
N LYS A 114 2.95 -16.20 2.90
CA LYS A 114 2.30 -17.15 1.98
C LYS A 114 3.19 -18.34 1.64
N GLN A 115 4.48 -18.10 1.37
CA GLN A 115 5.45 -19.16 1.10
C GLN A 115 5.62 -20.08 2.31
N ASP A 116 5.77 -19.50 3.50
CA ASP A 116 5.88 -20.25 4.75
C ASP A 116 4.63 -21.10 5.02
N ALA A 117 3.44 -20.53 4.82
CA ALA A 117 2.18 -21.27 4.95
C ALA A 117 2.07 -22.42 3.94
N ARG A 118 2.50 -22.21 2.70
CA ARG A 118 2.54 -23.25 1.66
C ARG A 118 3.50 -24.37 2.05
N MET A 119 4.70 -24.02 2.52
CA MET A 119 5.72 -24.98 2.95
C MET A 119 5.25 -25.80 4.16
N ARG A 120 4.60 -25.16 5.14
CA ARG A 120 4.01 -25.87 6.30
C ARG A 120 2.94 -26.86 5.89
N ARG A 121 2.06 -26.48 4.95
CA ARG A 121 1.03 -27.38 4.40
C ARG A 121 1.66 -28.57 3.68
N PHE A 122 2.70 -28.33 2.87
CA PHE A 122 3.40 -29.37 2.12
C PHE A 122 4.12 -30.38 3.03
N LYS A 123 4.82 -29.92 4.07
CA LYS A 123 5.50 -30.80 5.03
C LYS A 123 4.50 -31.71 5.76
N ARG A 124 3.40 -31.15 6.24
CA ARG A 124 2.33 -31.90 6.90
C ARG A 124 1.75 -33.00 6.01
N SER A 125 1.46 -32.70 4.74
CA SER A 125 0.95 -33.71 3.80
C SER A 125 1.95 -34.82 3.48
N ARG A 126 3.26 -34.59 3.65
CA ARG A 126 4.30 -35.61 3.40
C ARG A 126 4.52 -36.53 4.59
N GLU A 127 4.31 -36.02 5.80
CA GLU A 127 4.43 -36.78 7.06
C GLU A 127 3.17 -37.64 7.32
N GLU A 128 2.02 -37.27 6.78
CA GLU A 128 0.75 -38.01 6.89
C GLU A 128 0.63 -39.19 5.89
N ILE A 129 1.55 -39.34 4.94
CA ILE A 129 1.59 -40.49 4.02
C ILE A 129 2.44 -41.59 4.66
N PRO A 130 1.85 -42.70 5.14
CA PRO A 130 2.62 -43.79 5.73
C PRO A 130 3.57 -44.40 4.68
N PRO A 131 4.75 -44.91 5.07
CA PRO A 131 5.60 -45.64 4.14
C PRO A 131 4.81 -46.80 3.53
N ASN A 132 4.89 -46.94 2.20
CA ASN A 132 4.28 -48.05 1.49
C ASN A 132 4.89 -49.36 2.01
N PRO A 133 4.08 -50.36 2.41
CA PRO A 133 4.57 -51.62 2.93
C PRO A 133 5.46 -52.38 1.93
#